data_AF-A0A662W948-F1
#
_entry.id   AF-A0A662W948-F1
#
_cell.length_a   1.000
_cell.length_b   1.000
_cell.length_c   1.000
_cell.angle_alpha   90.00
_cell.angle_beta   90.00
_cell.angle_gamma   90.00
#
_symmetry.space_group_name_H-M   'P 1'
#
loop_
_entity.id
_entity.type
_entity.pdbx_description
1 polymer ?
#
loop_
_entity_poly.entity_id
_entity_poly.type
_entity_poly.pdbx_seq_one_letter_code
_entity_poly.pdbx_strand_id
1 'polypeptide(L)'
;MQKITRLGTYISKESYGYLRELSEIYGSQAKAMDTAIKLLYEIHKSQIGVKEVLSREKIFRCFDCVILTKNSFKYLINKEPDRILDEGYVYSMVKLTLGKDPREANFSEIIDAIREIYVVGAKWFSDVITNVNSNILELTFIHNLDKKYSEFMSKYFADFLENLRHTISQINISEKSFSIEFKKNF
;
A
#
# COMPACT_ATOMS: atom_id res chain seq x y z
N MET A 1 24.64 37.54 7.98
CA MET A 1 25.16 36.59 6.97
C MET A 1 26.06 35.58 7.66
N GLN A 2 25.65 34.32 7.77
CA GLN A 2 26.54 33.26 8.27
C GLN A 2 27.58 32.94 7.18
N LYS A 3 28.87 33.00 7.53
CA LYS A 3 29.98 32.59 6.66
C LYS A 3 29.91 31.07 6.48
N ILE A 4 29.63 30.61 5.27
CA ILE A 4 29.77 29.20 4.90
C ILE A 4 31.24 28.98 4.52
N THR A 5 32.00 28.31 5.38
CA THR A 5 33.38 27.91 5.11
C THR A 5 33.37 26.80 4.06
N ARG A 6 33.94 27.04 2.86
CA ARG A 6 34.14 25.99 1.86
C ARG A 6 35.28 25.07 2.32
N LEU A 7 34.92 23.95 2.93
CA LEU A 7 35.84 22.83 3.08
C LEU A 7 35.93 22.13 1.73
N GLY A 8 37.14 22.05 1.16
CA GLY A 8 37.39 21.29 -0.06
C GLY A 8 37.31 19.81 0.26
N THR A 9 36.17 19.18 -0.01
CA THR A 9 35.98 17.74 0.21
C THR A 9 36.31 16.97 -1.06
N TYR A 10 37.18 15.99 -0.95
CA TYR A 10 37.42 15.03 -2.03
C TYR A 10 36.35 13.95 -1.99
N ILE A 11 35.65 13.76 -3.10
CA ILE A 11 34.73 12.62 -3.29
C ILE A 11 35.34 11.66 -4.29
N SER A 12 35.07 10.35 -4.12
CA SER A 12 35.58 9.35 -5.05
C SER A 12 34.98 9.55 -6.45
N LYS A 13 35.67 9.06 -7.48
CA LYS A 13 35.17 9.09 -8.86
C LYS A 13 33.81 8.40 -8.99
N GLU A 14 33.60 7.34 -8.22
CA GLU A 14 32.34 6.61 -8.16
C GLU A 14 31.23 7.45 -7.53
N SER A 15 31.48 8.07 -6.38
CA SER A 15 30.51 8.96 -5.72
C SER A 15 30.19 10.20 -6.57
N TYR A 16 31.16 10.68 -7.36
CA TYR A 16 30.91 11.74 -8.34
C TYR A 16 29.96 11.27 -9.46
N GLY A 17 30.07 10.02 -9.89
CA GLY A 17 29.12 9.39 -10.84
C GLY A 17 27.69 9.43 -10.30
N TYR A 18 27.48 8.96 -9.07
CA TYR A 18 26.17 9.00 -8.42
C TYR A 18 25.64 10.43 -8.26
N LEU A 19 26.49 11.39 -7.88
CA LEU A 19 26.08 12.79 -7.76
C LEU A 19 25.63 13.39 -9.10
N ARG A 20 26.27 12.99 -10.21
CA ARG A 20 25.89 13.43 -11.54
C ARG A 20 24.50 12.93 -11.93
N GLU A 21 24.24 11.63 -11.75
CA GLU A 21 22.92 11.05 -11.99
C GLU A 21 21.84 11.74 -11.13
N LEU A 22 22.11 11.95 -9.85
CA LEU A 22 21.19 12.66 -8.96
C LEU A 22 20.99 14.13 -9.37
N SER A 23 22.00 14.78 -9.92
CA SER A 23 21.87 16.17 -10.38
C SER A 23 20.95 16.31 -11.59
N GLU A 24 20.84 15.28 -12.44
CA GLU A 24 19.86 15.24 -13.54
C GLU A 24 18.43 15.18 -12.99
N ILE A 25 18.22 14.46 -11.88
CA ILE A 25 16.92 14.30 -11.21
C ILE A 25 16.53 15.56 -10.42
N TYR A 26 17.46 16.12 -9.65
CA TYR A 26 17.18 17.23 -8.72
C TYR A 26 17.49 18.62 -9.30
N GLY A 27 17.99 18.68 -10.55
CA GLY A 27 18.23 19.89 -11.32
C GLY A 27 19.58 20.56 -11.09
N SER A 28 20.26 20.28 -9.97
CA SER A 28 21.64 20.73 -9.76
C SER A 28 22.37 19.87 -8.73
N GLN A 29 23.70 19.85 -8.79
CA GLN A 29 24.55 19.16 -7.82
C GLN A 29 24.34 19.71 -6.40
N ALA A 30 24.22 21.03 -6.26
CA ALA A 30 23.96 21.67 -4.97
C ALA A 30 22.63 21.19 -4.35
N LYS A 31 21.57 21.10 -5.15
CA LYS A 31 20.26 20.64 -4.68
C LYS A 31 20.22 19.14 -4.40
N ALA A 32 20.94 18.33 -5.17
CA ALA A 32 21.13 16.91 -4.89
C ALA A 32 21.88 16.69 -3.57
N MET A 33 22.95 17.44 -3.33
CA MET A 33 23.72 17.39 -2.08
C MET A 33 22.90 17.84 -0.88
N ASP A 34 22.19 18.97 -0.98
CA ASP A 34 21.34 19.49 0.10
C ASP A 34 20.25 18.48 0.49
N THR A 35 19.63 17.83 -0.51
CA THR A 35 18.63 16.78 -0.28
C THR A 35 19.23 15.57 0.43
N ALA A 36 20.39 15.10 -0.02
CA ALA A 36 21.08 13.96 0.58
C ALA A 36 21.52 14.25 2.03
N ILE A 37 22.06 15.44 2.29
CA ILE A 37 22.48 15.86 3.63
C ILE A 37 21.29 15.95 4.57
N LYS A 38 20.16 16.54 4.14
CA LYS A 38 18.93 16.60 4.94
C LYS A 38 18.41 15.20 5.28
N LEU A 39 18.39 14.31 4.31
CA LEU A 39 17.96 12.93 4.53
C LEU A 39 18.85 12.21 5.55
N LEU A 40 20.18 12.30 5.39
CA LEU A 40 21.16 11.73 6.33
C LEU A 40 21.02 12.30 7.73
N TYR A 41 20.78 13.61 7.84
CA TYR A 41 20.58 14.29 9.11
C TYR A 41 19.30 13.83 9.81
N GLU A 42 18.17 13.74 9.09
CA GLU A 42 16.90 13.25 9.65
C GLU A 42 17.01 11.79 10.11
N ILE A 43 17.71 10.95 9.34
CA ILE A 43 18.03 9.57 9.72
C ILE A 43 18.81 9.54 11.04
N HIS A 44 19.87 10.34 11.13
CA HIS A 44 20.75 10.38 12.30
C HIS A 44 20.03 10.91 13.55
N LYS A 45 19.28 12.01 13.41
CA LYS A 45 18.51 12.62 14.50
C LYS A 45 17.43 11.68 15.05
N SER A 46 16.89 10.81 14.20
CA SER A 46 15.86 9.84 14.60
C SER A 46 16.41 8.65 15.41
N GLN A 47 17.74 8.57 15.65
CA GLN A 47 18.42 7.41 16.27
C GLN A 47 18.17 6.08 15.55
N ILE A 48 17.93 6.12 14.25
CA ILE A 48 17.67 4.94 13.43
C ILE A 48 18.98 4.50 12.78
N GLY A 49 19.38 3.25 12.98
CA GLY A 49 20.58 2.69 12.39
C GLY A 49 20.52 2.73 10.86
N VAL A 50 21.61 3.06 10.17
CA VAL A 50 21.63 3.15 8.69
C VAL A 50 21.22 1.83 8.01
N LYS A 51 21.40 0.68 8.68
CA LYS A 51 20.87 -0.62 8.23
C LYS A 51 19.34 -0.74 8.37
N GLU A 52 18.72 -0.07 9.33
CA GLU A 52 17.27 -0.01 9.56
C GLU A 52 16.56 0.98 8.62
N VAL A 53 17.31 1.89 7.98
CA VAL A 53 16.81 2.78 6.92
C VAL A 53 16.54 2.02 5.61
N LEU A 54 17.30 0.95 5.36
CA LEU A 54 17.18 0.13 4.15
C LEU A 54 16.08 -0.94 4.25
N SER A 55 15.49 -1.16 5.43
CA SER A 55 14.32 -2.04 5.52
C SER A 55 13.08 -1.28 5.07
N ARG A 56 12.55 -1.68 3.92
CA ARG A 56 11.13 -1.99 3.64
C ARG A 56 10.11 -1.63 4.74
N GLU A 57 10.41 -1.93 6.01
CA GLU A 57 9.60 -1.67 7.20
C GLU A 57 9.33 -0.18 7.47
N LYS A 58 10.21 0.75 7.11
CA LYS A 58 9.94 2.19 7.26
C LYS A 58 8.98 2.71 6.18
N ILE A 59 8.99 2.08 4.99
CA ILE A 59 7.96 2.31 3.95
C ILE A 59 6.62 1.70 4.40
N PHE A 60 6.63 0.51 5.03
CA PHE A 60 5.44 -0.12 5.62
C PHE A 60 4.88 0.61 6.86
N ARG A 61 5.72 1.30 7.65
CA ARG A 61 5.28 2.04 8.86
C ARG A 61 4.91 3.50 8.61
N CYS A 62 5.46 4.15 7.59
CA CYS A 62 5.17 5.55 7.28
C CYS A 62 4.10 5.73 6.20
N PHE A 63 3.80 4.69 5.42
CA PHE A 63 2.65 4.63 4.53
C PHE A 63 1.71 3.56 5.05
N ASP A 64 0.55 3.97 5.56
CA ASP A 64 -0.60 3.11 5.79
C ASP A 64 -0.94 2.35 4.48
N CYS A 65 -0.38 1.14 4.37
CA CYS A 65 -0.52 0.03 3.42
C CYS A 65 -1.16 0.20 2.03
N VAL A 66 -1.10 1.35 1.38
CA VAL A 66 -1.17 1.37 -0.08
C VAL A 66 0.25 1.07 -0.55
N ILE A 67 0.57 -0.20 -0.78
CA ILE A 67 1.75 -0.52 -1.59
C ILE A 67 1.44 0.03 -2.97
N LEU A 68 1.91 1.25 -3.22
CA LEU A 68 1.86 1.85 -4.53
C LEU A 68 2.79 1.01 -5.40
N THR A 69 2.22 0.26 -6.34
CA THR A 69 3.04 -0.26 -7.42
C THR A 69 3.64 0.95 -8.16
N LYS A 70 4.71 0.74 -8.94
CA LYS A 70 5.31 1.80 -9.77
C LYS A 70 4.25 2.52 -10.62
N ASN A 71 3.21 1.80 -11.04
CA ASN A 71 2.12 2.34 -11.82
C ASN A 71 1.07 3.06 -10.95
N SER A 72 0.71 2.53 -9.78
CA SER A 72 -0.19 3.20 -8.84
C SER A 72 0.36 4.56 -8.41
N PHE A 73 1.68 4.64 -8.21
CA PHE A 73 2.38 5.90 -7.96
C PHE A 73 2.31 6.86 -9.17
N LYS A 74 2.44 6.33 -10.39
CA LYS A 74 2.30 7.11 -11.63
C LYS A 74 0.88 7.67 -11.81
N TYR A 75 -0.15 6.91 -11.47
CA TYR A 75 -1.54 7.38 -11.51
C TYR A 75 -1.79 8.49 -10.49
N LEU A 76 -1.22 8.40 -9.28
CA LEU A 76 -1.28 9.49 -8.30
C LEU A 76 -0.57 10.75 -8.79
N ILE A 77 0.62 10.62 -9.38
CA ILE A 77 1.35 11.76 -9.99
C ILE A 77 0.50 12.44 -11.07
N ASN A 78 -0.24 11.65 -11.85
CA ASN A 78 -1.08 12.12 -12.95
C ASN A 78 -2.47 12.61 -12.51
N LYS A 79 -2.81 12.58 -11.21
CA LYS A 79 -4.14 12.92 -10.67
C LYS A 79 -5.27 12.01 -11.18
N GLU A 80 -4.98 10.73 -11.39
CA GLU A 80 -5.93 9.69 -11.85
C GLU A 80 -6.16 8.61 -10.76
N PRO A 81 -6.66 8.94 -9.55
CA PRO A 81 -6.71 8.00 -8.43
C PRO A 81 -7.63 6.79 -8.67
N ASP A 82 -8.65 6.92 -9.52
CA ASP A 82 -9.59 5.84 -9.81
C ASP A 82 -8.91 4.64 -10.49
N ARG A 83 -7.80 4.87 -11.20
CA ARG A 83 -7.03 3.83 -11.91
C ARG A 83 -6.15 2.98 -11.01
N ILE A 84 -6.04 3.32 -9.73
CA ILE A 84 -5.34 2.49 -8.72
C ILE A 84 -6.13 1.18 -8.49
N LEU A 85 -7.45 1.23 -8.67
CA LEU A 85 -8.35 0.08 -8.51
C LEU A 85 -8.18 -0.95 -9.65
N ASP A 86 -7.76 -0.51 -10.84
CA ASP A 86 -7.58 -1.37 -12.02
C ASP A 86 -6.48 -2.44 -11.86
N GLU A 87 -5.55 -2.26 -10.94
CA GLU A 87 -4.31 -3.07 -10.90
C GLU A 87 -4.40 -4.39 -10.15
N GLY A 88 -5.58 -4.80 -9.65
CA GLY A 88 -5.71 -6.10 -8.97
C GLY A 88 -4.75 -6.22 -7.78
N TYR A 89 -4.58 -5.15 -7.01
CA TYR A 89 -3.64 -5.11 -5.88
C TYR A 89 -4.06 -6.09 -4.76
N VAL A 90 -5.35 -6.15 -4.38
CA VAL A 90 -5.87 -7.20 -3.48
C VAL A 90 -5.50 -8.58 -4.01
N TYR A 91 -5.72 -8.80 -5.30
CA TYR A 91 -5.43 -10.07 -5.94
C TYR A 91 -3.95 -10.44 -5.87
N SER A 92 -3.06 -9.48 -6.11
CA SER A 92 -1.62 -9.68 -6.01
C SER A 92 -1.17 -9.98 -4.58
N MET A 93 -1.73 -9.29 -3.59
CA MET A 93 -1.41 -9.51 -2.18
C MET A 93 -1.92 -10.85 -1.69
N VAL A 94 -3.17 -11.20 -2.02
CA VAL A 94 -3.76 -12.50 -1.68
C VAL A 94 -2.98 -13.63 -2.37
N LYS A 95 -2.60 -13.47 -3.65
CA LYS A 95 -1.76 -14.42 -4.38
C LYS A 95 -0.41 -14.64 -3.69
N LEU A 96 0.24 -13.56 -3.24
CA LEU A 96 1.51 -13.62 -2.53
C LEU A 96 1.38 -14.38 -1.20
N THR A 97 0.34 -14.06 -0.41
CA THR A 97 0.09 -14.70 0.89
C THR A 97 -0.27 -16.18 0.74
N LEU A 98 -1.05 -16.54 -0.29
CA LEU A 98 -1.45 -17.91 -0.55
C LEU A 98 -0.37 -18.77 -1.23
N GLY A 99 0.59 -18.14 -1.93
CA GLY A 99 1.58 -18.83 -2.75
C GLY A 99 1.00 -19.51 -4.00
N LYS A 100 -0.27 -19.25 -4.34
CA LYS A 100 -1.00 -19.80 -5.49
C LYS A 100 -1.99 -18.78 -6.04
N ASP A 101 -2.55 -19.05 -7.22
CA ASP A 101 -3.57 -18.18 -7.80
C ASP A 101 -4.81 -18.12 -6.89
N PRO A 102 -5.31 -16.93 -6.51
CA PRO A 102 -6.51 -16.79 -5.69
C PRO A 102 -7.75 -17.49 -6.28
N ARG A 103 -7.81 -17.69 -7.60
CA ARG A 103 -8.92 -18.42 -8.26
C ARG A 103 -8.87 -19.93 -8.03
N GLU A 104 -7.74 -20.46 -7.58
CA GLU A 104 -7.54 -21.87 -7.22
C GLU A 104 -7.70 -22.11 -5.72
N ALA A 105 -7.88 -21.04 -4.94
CA ALA A 105 -8.08 -21.10 -3.51
C ALA A 105 -9.57 -21.26 -3.18
N ASN A 106 -9.86 -21.99 -2.10
CA ASN A 106 -11.22 -21.99 -1.56
C ASN A 106 -11.51 -20.66 -0.87
N PHE A 107 -12.80 -20.37 -0.70
CA PHE A 107 -13.22 -19.08 -0.14
C PHE A 107 -12.65 -18.81 1.27
N SER A 108 -12.53 -19.84 2.11
CA SER A 108 -11.95 -19.70 3.46
C SER A 108 -10.49 -19.25 3.39
N GLU A 109 -9.68 -19.87 2.53
CA GLU A 109 -8.28 -19.51 2.34
C GLU A 109 -8.14 -18.03 1.92
N ILE A 110 -9.03 -17.56 1.03
CA ILE A 110 -9.03 -16.17 0.57
C ILE A 110 -9.37 -15.22 1.74
N ILE A 111 -10.36 -15.55 2.57
CA ILE A 111 -10.71 -14.74 3.73
C ILE A 111 -9.59 -14.72 4.76
N ASP A 112 -8.97 -15.86 5.03
CA ASP A 112 -7.85 -15.94 5.97
C ASP A 112 -6.66 -15.11 5.48
N ALA A 113 -6.37 -15.15 4.18
CA ALA A 113 -5.37 -14.26 3.58
C ALA A 113 -5.75 -12.78 3.71
N ILE A 114 -7.01 -12.41 3.47
CA ILE A 114 -7.50 -11.03 3.65
C ILE A 114 -7.34 -10.58 5.11
N ARG A 115 -7.70 -11.42 6.08
CA ARG A 115 -7.53 -11.11 7.51
C ARG A 115 -6.07 -10.90 7.86
N GLU A 116 -5.19 -11.79 7.41
CA GLU A 116 -3.75 -11.68 7.67
C GLU A 116 -3.18 -10.38 7.08
N ILE A 117 -3.54 -10.04 5.84
CA ILE A 117 -3.04 -8.84 5.17
C ILE A 117 -3.62 -7.58 5.81
N TYR A 118 -4.94 -7.51 5.98
CA TYR A 118 -5.65 -6.24 6.21
C TYR A 118 -6.09 -6.01 7.66
N VAL A 119 -6.22 -7.05 8.47
CA VAL A 119 -6.50 -6.95 9.91
C VAL A 119 -5.20 -7.03 10.70
N VAL A 120 -4.39 -8.07 10.49
CA VAL A 120 -3.17 -8.32 11.27
C VAL A 120 -2.01 -7.43 10.80
N GLY A 121 -1.69 -7.50 9.50
CA GLY A 121 -0.56 -6.80 8.91
C GLY A 121 -0.79 -5.29 8.82
N ALA A 122 -1.78 -4.89 8.03
CA ALA A 122 -2.04 -3.49 7.71
C ALA A 122 -2.87 -2.75 8.77
N LYS A 123 -3.66 -3.48 9.57
CA LYS A 123 -4.59 -2.91 10.57
C LYS A 123 -5.55 -1.88 10.01
N TRP A 124 -5.93 -2.06 8.74
CA TRP A 124 -6.93 -1.23 8.06
C TRP A 124 -8.34 -1.51 8.58
N PHE A 125 -8.57 -2.76 8.94
CA PHE A 125 -9.80 -3.21 9.56
C PHE A 125 -9.53 -3.66 10.98
N SER A 126 -10.46 -3.35 11.86
CA SER A 126 -10.53 -3.93 13.19
C SER A 126 -10.85 -5.42 13.10
N ASP A 127 -11.69 -5.81 12.14
CA ASP A 127 -12.05 -7.20 11.88
C ASP A 127 -12.65 -7.39 10.48
N VAL A 128 -12.66 -8.63 10.00
CA VAL A 128 -13.39 -9.08 8.82
C VAL A 128 -14.21 -10.32 9.21
N ILE A 129 -15.52 -10.16 9.29
CA ILE A 129 -16.47 -11.19 9.72
C ILE A 129 -17.09 -11.86 8.50
N THR A 130 -17.26 -13.18 8.58
CA THR A 130 -17.89 -13.95 7.51
C THR A 130 -19.17 -14.59 8.05
N ASN A 131 -20.28 -14.34 7.39
CA ASN A 131 -21.56 -14.97 7.71
C ASN A 131 -22.01 -15.85 6.54
N VAL A 132 -22.38 -17.10 6.84
CA VAL A 132 -22.71 -18.11 5.83
C VAL A 132 -24.13 -18.58 6.06
N ASN A 133 -25.05 -18.09 5.23
CA ASN A 133 -26.43 -18.58 5.17
C ASN A 133 -26.60 -19.61 4.05
N SER A 134 -27.77 -20.24 3.96
CA SER A 134 -28.05 -21.32 3.00
C SER A 134 -27.70 -20.96 1.55
N ASN A 135 -28.04 -19.75 1.10
CA ASN A 135 -27.83 -19.30 -0.28
C ASN A 135 -26.95 -18.05 -0.43
N ILE A 136 -26.62 -17.39 0.68
CA ILE A 136 -25.90 -16.12 0.70
C ILE A 136 -24.67 -16.28 1.57
N LEU A 137 -23.56 -15.74 1.08
CA LEU A 137 -22.35 -15.57 1.86
C LEU A 137 -22.12 -14.06 1.98
N GLU A 138 -21.96 -13.58 3.20
CA GLU A 138 -21.72 -12.18 3.52
C GLU A 138 -20.32 -12.01 4.12
N LEU A 139 -19.59 -11.01 3.63
CA LEU A 139 -18.30 -10.60 4.17
C LEU A 139 -18.42 -9.16 4.69
N THR A 140 -18.22 -8.98 6.00
CA THR A 140 -18.37 -7.70 6.68
C THR A 140 -17.03 -7.21 7.18
N PHE A 141 -16.64 -6.01 6.75
CA PHE A 141 -15.40 -5.35 7.14
C PHE A 141 -15.71 -4.26 8.17
N ILE A 142 -14.99 -4.26 9.30
CA ILE A 142 -15.18 -3.31 10.40
C ILE A 142 -13.94 -2.41 10.50
N HIS A 143 -14.11 -1.09 10.59
CA HIS A 143 -13.02 -0.12 10.72
C HIS A 143 -13.40 1.08 11.59
N ASN A 144 -12.42 1.92 11.91
CA ASN A 144 -12.63 3.12 12.74
C ASN A 144 -12.69 4.43 11.93
N LEU A 145 -12.54 4.37 10.60
CA LEU A 145 -12.58 5.51 9.67
C LEU A 145 -14.01 5.92 9.27
N ASP A 146 -14.20 6.89 8.38
CA ASP A 146 -15.52 7.48 8.06
C ASP A 146 -16.28 6.72 6.95
N LYS A 147 -17.51 7.18 6.66
CA LYS A 147 -18.35 6.58 5.61
C LYS A 147 -17.69 6.63 4.22
N LYS A 148 -16.92 7.69 3.91
CA LYS A 148 -16.22 7.79 2.62
C LYS A 148 -15.19 6.66 2.47
N TYR A 149 -14.52 6.31 3.56
CA TYR A 149 -13.67 5.14 3.61
C TYR A 149 -14.45 3.85 3.33
N SER A 150 -15.62 3.65 3.96
CA SER A 150 -16.49 2.50 3.68
C SER A 150 -16.91 2.43 2.21
N GLU A 151 -17.29 3.57 1.62
CA GLU A 151 -17.72 3.67 0.22
C GLU A 151 -16.57 3.36 -0.75
N PHE A 152 -15.36 3.79 -0.44
CA PHE A 152 -14.18 3.48 -1.23
C PHE A 152 -13.80 2.00 -1.12
N MET A 153 -13.66 1.49 0.11
CA MET A 153 -13.18 0.12 0.34
C MET A 153 -14.20 -0.94 -0.09
N SER A 154 -15.50 -0.66 0.02
CA SER A 154 -16.54 -1.57 -0.47
C SER A 154 -16.44 -1.82 -1.97
N LYS A 155 -16.22 -0.77 -2.77
CA LYS A 155 -15.97 -0.91 -4.22
C LYS A 155 -14.69 -1.68 -4.49
N TYR A 156 -13.62 -1.32 -3.78
CA TYR A 156 -12.31 -1.95 -3.93
C TYR A 156 -12.34 -3.48 -3.69
N PHE A 157 -13.05 -3.93 -2.65
CA PHE A 157 -13.21 -5.37 -2.39
C PHE A 157 -14.30 -6.03 -3.26
N ALA A 158 -15.32 -5.29 -3.68
CA ALA A 158 -16.32 -5.78 -4.62
C ALA A 158 -15.67 -6.17 -5.96
N ASP A 159 -14.88 -5.27 -6.54
CA ASP A 159 -14.18 -5.52 -7.80
C ASP A 159 -13.23 -6.72 -7.69
N PHE A 160 -12.56 -6.88 -6.55
CA PHE A 160 -11.72 -8.05 -6.30
C PHE A 160 -12.53 -9.36 -6.27
N LEU A 161 -13.65 -9.38 -5.55
CA LEU A 161 -14.50 -10.57 -5.42
C LEU A 161 -15.17 -10.95 -6.75
N GLU A 162 -15.61 -9.97 -7.54
CA GLU A 162 -16.13 -10.22 -8.90
C GLU A 162 -15.07 -10.82 -9.82
N ASN A 163 -13.81 -10.36 -9.71
CA ASN A 163 -12.67 -10.92 -10.44
C ASN A 163 -12.32 -12.38 -10.06
N LEU A 164 -12.80 -12.83 -8.90
CA LEU A 164 -12.76 -14.22 -8.45
C LEU A 164 -13.98 -15.03 -8.91
N ARG A 165 -14.85 -14.45 -9.74
CA ARG A 165 -16.10 -15.04 -10.26
C ARG A 165 -17.20 -15.23 -9.21
N HIS A 166 -17.17 -14.45 -8.13
CA HIS A 166 -18.31 -14.35 -7.22
C HIS A 166 -19.32 -13.34 -7.77
N THR A 167 -20.60 -13.69 -7.69
CA THR A 167 -21.68 -12.77 -8.09
C THR A 167 -22.16 -12.01 -6.87
N ILE A 168 -21.87 -10.71 -6.83
CA ILE A 168 -22.33 -9.81 -5.76
C ILE A 168 -23.84 -9.63 -5.89
N SER A 169 -24.56 -9.89 -4.80
CA SER A 169 -26.01 -9.64 -4.71
C SER A 169 -26.29 -8.24 -4.17
N GLN A 170 -25.52 -7.80 -3.18
CA GLN A 170 -25.77 -6.56 -2.46
C GLN A 170 -24.51 -6.05 -1.78
N ILE A 171 -24.40 -4.74 -1.64
CA ILE A 171 -23.37 -4.06 -0.83
C ILE A 171 -24.08 -3.16 0.18
N ASN A 172 -23.85 -3.40 1.46
CA ASN A 172 -24.38 -2.57 2.55
C ASN A 172 -23.26 -1.69 3.10
N ILE A 173 -23.48 -0.39 3.18
CA ILE A 173 -22.45 0.57 3.62
C ILE A 173 -22.95 1.30 4.87
N SER A 174 -22.15 1.26 5.92
CA SER A 174 -22.33 2.01 7.16
C SER A 174 -21.14 2.96 7.39
N GLU A 175 -21.21 3.78 8.43
CA GLU A 175 -20.12 4.73 8.73
C GLU A 175 -18.82 4.04 9.15
N LYS A 176 -18.90 2.90 9.85
CA LYS A 176 -17.76 2.19 10.45
C LYS A 176 -17.60 0.76 9.93
N SER A 177 -18.40 0.39 8.94
CA SER A 177 -18.34 -0.92 8.33
C SER A 177 -18.95 -0.91 6.94
N PHE A 178 -18.65 -1.95 6.17
CA PHE A 178 -19.42 -2.32 5.00
C PHE A 178 -19.52 -3.84 4.90
N SER A 179 -20.58 -4.34 4.29
CA SER A 179 -20.72 -5.75 3.97
C SER A 179 -20.97 -5.96 2.48
N ILE A 180 -20.41 -7.05 1.96
CA ILE A 180 -20.58 -7.50 0.59
C ILE A 180 -21.26 -8.86 0.66
N GLU A 181 -22.44 -8.97 0.08
CA GLU A 181 -23.19 -10.21 -0.03
C GLU A 181 -23.02 -10.80 -1.42
N PHE A 182 -22.86 -12.12 -1.48
CA PHE A 182 -22.70 -12.85 -2.73
C PHE A 182 -23.49 -14.15 -2.71
N LYS A 183 -23.96 -14.53 -3.90
CA LYS A 183 -24.67 -15.79 -4.09
C LYS A 183 -23.67 -16.96 -4.07
N LYS A 184 -24.03 -18.03 -3.38
CA LYS A 184 -23.31 -19.30 -3.52
C LYS A 184 -23.53 -19.86 -4.92
N ASN A 185 -22.49 -19.83 -5.74
CA ASN A 185 -22.45 -20.59 -6.99
C ASN A 185 -22.00 -22.00 -6.61
N PHE A 186 -22.95 -22.93 -6.49
CA PHE A 186 -22.68 -24.37 -6.40
C PHE A 186 -22.37 -24.92 -7.79
#